data_AF-A0A844M3X7-F1
#
_entry.id   AF-A0A844M3X7-F1
#
_cell.length_a   1.000
_cell.length_b   1.000
_cell.length_c   1.000
_cell.angle_alpha   90.00
_cell.angle_beta   90.00
_cell.angle_gamma   90.00
#
_symmetry.space_group_name_H-M   'P 1'
#
loop_
_entity.id
_entity.type
_entity.pdbx_description
1 polymer ?
#
loop_
_entity_poly.entity_id
_entity_poly.type
_entity_poly.pdbx_seq_one_letter_code
_entity_poly.pdbx_strand_id
1 'polypeptide(L)' 'YEQVAISDDDVGEAKKWMLDGMMVDVLFHNGKAIGVEVPQVVELKIIEPAPNFKGDTQGSNKKPATLETGAVVQI' A
#
# COMPACT_ATOMS: atom_id res chain seq x y z
N TYR A 1 15.73 3.28 21.12
CA TYR A 1 15.19 2.98 19.80
C TYR A 1 16.35 2.90 18.83
N GLU A 2 16.46 1.77 18.15
CA GLU A 2 17.49 1.52 17.14
C GLU A 2 16.88 1.93 15.79
N GLN A 3 17.50 2.87 15.09
CA GLN A 3 17.03 3.36 13.81
C GLN A 3 17.79 2.63 12.71
N VAL A 4 17.08 1.90 11.87
CA VAL A 4 17.67 1.20 10.73
C VAL A 4 17.41 2.04 9.49
N ALA A 5 18.48 2.35 8.76
CA ALA A 5 18.37 2.92 7.43
C ALA A 5 18.08 1.79 6.43
N ILE A 6 16.95 1.88 5.74
CA ILE A 6 16.55 0.95 4.68
C ILE A 6 16.55 1.71 3.35
N SER A 7 16.98 1.09 2.26
CA SER A 7 16.94 1.74 0.95
C SER A 7 15.55 1.59 0.34
N ASP A 8 15.18 2.50 -0.56
CA ASP A 8 13.90 2.43 -1.29
C ASP A 8 13.80 1.11 -2.10
N ASP A 9 14.93 0.61 -2.59
CA ASP A 9 15.05 -0.66 -3.31
C ASP A 9 14.70 -1.87 -2.43
N ASP A 10 15.06 -1.83 -1.13
CA ASP A 10 14.79 -2.89 -0.17
C ASP A 10 13.30 -2.88 0.27
N VAL A 11 12.65 -1.72 0.29
CA VAL A 11 11.21 -1.59 0.61
C VAL A 11 10.34 -1.99 -0.58
N GLY A 12 10.77 -1.62 -1.78
CA GLY A 12 10.07 -1.95 -3.02
C GLY A 12 8.59 -1.53 -3.04
N GLU A 13 7.73 -2.46 -3.45
CA GLU A 13 6.28 -2.24 -3.61
C GLU A 13 5.55 -2.05 -2.28
N ALA A 14 6.13 -2.49 -1.15
CA ALA A 14 5.51 -2.38 0.17
C ALA A 14 5.24 -0.91 0.54
N LYS A 15 6.07 0.02 0.06
CA LYS A 15 5.93 1.47 0.26
C LYS A 15 4.54 2.00 -0.12
N LYS A 16 3.89 1.42 -1.13
CA LYS A 16 2.54 1.84 -1.60
C LYS A 16 1.43 1.45 -0.62
N TRP A 17 1.70 0.51 0.28
CA TRP A 17 0.75 -0.05 1.24
C TRP A 17 1.10 0.29 2.69
N MET A 18 2.19 1.04 2.91
CA MET A 18 2.62 1.50 4.23
C MET A 18 1.91 2.80 4.61
N LEU A 19 1.33 2.81 5.80
CA LEU A 19 0.76 3.99 6.44
C LEU A 19 1.69 4.54 7.50
N ASP A 20 1.62 5.85 7.71
CA ASP A 20 2.28 6.48 8.84
C ASP A 20 1.72 5.92 10.16
N GLY A 21 2.60 5.43 11.03
CA GLY A 21 2.22 4.78 12.29
C GLY A 21 1.84 3.29 12.19
N MET A 22 1.96 2.67 11.01
CA MET A 22 1.72 1.23 10.86
C MET A 22 2.86 0.39 11.41
N MET A 23 2.53 -0.73 12.06
CA MET A 23 3.51 -1.77 12.38
C MET A 23 3.80 -2.60 11.12
N VAL A 24 5.06 -2.56 10.70
CA VAL A 24 5.59 -3.35 9.58
C VAL A 24 6.73 -4.20 10.08
N ASP A 25 6.88 -5.38 9.49
CA ASP A 25 7.97 -6.29 9.81
C ASP A 25 9.14 -6.02 8.85
N VAL A 26 10.29 -5.66 9.41
CA VAL A 26 11.49 -5.45 8.59
C VAL A 26 12.29 -6.73 8.59
N LEU A 27 12.48 -7.33 7.41
CA LEU A 27 13.34 -8.50 7.25
C LEU A 27 14.81 -8.06 7.22
N PHE A 28 15.56 -8.57 8.18
CA PHE A 28 17.01 -8.42 8.24
C PHE A 28 17.69 -9.71 7.81
N HIS A 29 18.62 -9.61 6.87
CA HIS A 29 19.50 -10.70 6.48
C HIS A 29 20.96 -10.24 6.57
N ASN A 30 21.75 -10.94 7.39
CA ASN A 30 23.19 -10.64 7.56
C ASN A 30 23.50 -9.17 7.96
N GLY A 31 22.64 -8.54 8.76
CA GLY A 31 22.82 -7.15 9.19
C GLY A 31 22.44 -6.10 8.15
N LYS A 32 21.88 -6.50 7.00
CA LYS A 32 21.23 -5.62 6.03
C LYS A 32 19.73 -5.87 6.04
N ALA A 33 18.94 -4.80 6.01
CA ALA A 33 17.52 -4.94 5.78
C ALA A 33 17.32 -5.28 4.29
N ILE A 34 16.64 -6.39 4.01
CA ILE A 34 16.42 -6.93 2.65
C ILE A 34 14.99 -6.75 2.17
N GLY A 35 14.09 -6.33 3.07
CA GLY A 35 12.66 -6.34 2.80
C GLY A 35 11.88 -5.69 3.92
N VAL A 36 10.74 -5.10 3.56
CA VAL A 36 9.68 -4.74 4.51
C VAL A 36 8.44 -5.55 4.17
N GLU A 37 7.98 -6.33 5.13
CA GLU A 37 6.69 -6.98 5.10
C GLU A 37 5.64 -6.06 5.72
N VAL A 38 4.68 -5.65 4.89
CA VAL A 38 3.45 -5.04 5.35
C VAL A 38 2.46 -6.14 5.73
N PRO A 39 1.58 -5.89 6.71
CA PRO A 39 0.50 -6.82 7.05
C PRO A 39 -0.35 -7.20 5.83
N GLN A 40 -0.81 -8.46 5.79
CA GLN A 40 -1.72 -8.97 4.74
C GLN A 40 -3.02 -8.16 4.64
N VAL A 41 -3.45 -7.53 5.73
CA VAL A 41 -4.63 -6.67 5.79
C VAL A 41 -4.20 -5.32 6.32
N VAL A 42 -4.41 -4.28 5.50
CA VAL A 42 -4.12 -2.89 5.85
C VAL A 42 -5.41 -2.09 5.82
N GLU A 43 -5.63 -1.24 6.82
CA GLU A 43 -6.80 -0.35 6.86
C GLU A 43 -6.39 0.99 6.24
N LEU A 44 -6.71 1.17 4.96
CA LEU A 44 -6.41 2.37 4.19
C LEU A 44 -7.68 3.18 3.95
N LYS A 45 -7.62 4.50 4.14
CA LYS A 45 -8.74 5.39 3.83
C LYS A 45 -8.77 5.71 2.34
N ILE A 46 -9.96 5.59 1.74
CA ILE A 46 -10.22 6.06 0.38
C ILE A 46 -10.34 7.58 0.42
N ILE A 47 -9.45 8.28 -0.28
CA ILE A 47 -9.46 9.75 -0.38
C ILE A 47 -10.19 10.22 -1.63
N GLU A 48 -10.12 9.46 -2.71
CA GLU A 48 -10.80 9.77 -3.97
C GLU A 48 -11.46 8.51 -4.54
N PRO A 49 -12.80 8.43 -4.56
CA PRO A 49 -13.50 7.44 -5.35
C PRO A 49 -13.40 7.81 -6.84
N ALA A 50 -13.25 6.82 -7.73
CA ALA A 50 -13.19 7.09 -9.17
C ALA A 50 -14.39 7.91 -9.66
N PRO A 51 -14.17 8.76 -10.68
CA PRO A 51 -15.22 9.62 -11.22
C PRO A 51 -16.43 8.78 -11.63
N ASN A 52 -17.61 9.21 -11.18
CA ASN A 52 -18.88 8.56 -11.49
C ASN A 52 -19.09 8.51 -13.01
N PHE A 53 -18.72 7.39 -13.65
CA PHE A 53 -19.00 7.17 -15.05
C PHE A 53 -20.47 6.77 -15.19
N LYS A 54 -21.29 7.79 -15.46
CA LYS A 54 -22.73 7.69 -15.70
C LYS A 54 -22.97 7.00 -17.06
N GLY A 55 -22.76 5.69 -17.15
CA GLY A 55 -22.93 4.95 -18.41
C GLY A 55 -22.75 3.43 -18.37
N ASP A 56 -22.18 2.85 -17.32
CA ASP A 56 -21.87 1.42 -17.31
C ASP A 56 -23.08 0.59 -16.82
N THR A 57 -23.91 0.13 -17.76
CA THR A 57 -25.16 -0.62 -17.48
C THR A 57 -24.97 -2.14 -17.60
N GLN A 58 -23.78 -2.66 -17.87
CA GLN A 58 -23.56 -4.11 -17.93
C GLN A 58 -22.13 -4.49 -17.52
N GLY A 59 -22.06 -5.35 -16.51
CA GLY A 59 -20.82 -6.07 -16.15
C GLY A 59 -20.21 -5.56 -14.86
N SER A 60 -19.78 -6.51 -14.03
CA SER A 60 -19.11 -6.33 -12.74
C SER A 60 -17.82 -5.50 -12.86
N ASN A 61 -17.95 -4.20 -13.05
CA ASN A 61 -16.83 -3.29 -13.20
C ASN A 61 -16.41 -2.84 -11.81
N LYS A 62 -15.40 -3.53 -11.25
CA LYS A 62 -14.81 -3.17 -9.97
C LYS A 62 -14.35 -1.72 -10.03
N LYS A 63 -14.87 -0.86 -9.15
CA LYS A 63 -14.59 0.58 -9.21
C LYS A 63 -13.19 0.82 -8.66
N PRO A 64 -12.27 1.44 -9.42
CA PRO A 64 -11.00 1.85 -8.85
C PRO A 64 -11.25 2.92 -7.79
N ALA A 65 -10.59 2.80 -6.65
CA ALA A 65 -10.62 3.76 -5.56
C ALA A 65 -9.17 4.09 -5.20
N THR A 66 -8.87 5.39 -5.12
CA THR A 66 -7.54 5.86 -4.73
C THR A 66 -7.48 5.98 -3.21
N LEU A 67 -6.50 5.29 -2.64
CA LEU A 67 -6.21 5.27 -1.22
C LEU A 67 -5.30 6.45 -0.85
N GLU A 68 -5.23 6.77 0.43
CA GLU A 68 -4.37 7.85 0.96
C GLU A 68 -2.89 7.69 0.63
N THR A 69 -2.42 6.47 0.39
CA THR A 69 -1.05 6.17 -0.03
C THR A 69 -0.81 6.37 -1.53
N GLY A 70 -1.85 6.72 -2.30
CA GLY A 70 -1.83 6.79 -3.76
C GLY A 70 -1.99 5.43 -4.44
N ALA A 71 -2.13 4.33 -3.69
CA ALA A 71 -2.45 3.03 -4.24
C ALA A 71 -3.90 3.02 -4.77
N VAL A 72 -4.10 2.46 -5.97
CA VAL A 72 -5.43 2.31 -6.57
C VAL A 72 -5.90 0.87 -6.37
N VAL A 73 -6.97 0.69 -5.61
CA VAL A 73 -7.61 -0.61 -5.39
C VAL A 73 -8.94 -0.70 -6.12
N GLN A 74 -9.25 -1.89 -6.63
CA GLN A 74 -10.52 -2.17 -7.29
C GLN A 74 -11.51 -2.76 -6.28
N ILE A 75 -12.56 -2.01 -5.95
CA ILE A 75 -13.67 -2.45 -5.08
C ILE A 75 -14.82 -3.08 -5.85
#